data_AF-A0A930HGY8-F1
#
_entry.id   AF-A0A930HGY8-F1
#
_cell.length_a   1.000
_cell.length_b   1.000
_cell.length_c   1.000
_cell.angle_alpha   90.00
_cell.angle_beta   90.00
_cell.angle_gamma   90.00
#
_symmetry.space_group_name_H-M   'P 1'
#
loop_
_entity.id
_entity.type
_entity.pdbx_description
1 polymer ?
#
loop_
_entity_poly.entity_id
_entity_poly.type
_entity_poly.pdbx_seq_one_letter_code
_entity_poly.pdbx_strand_id
1 'polypeptide(L)'
;FKNPVLIVIYFTTLLIISWQLTLFTLIFVPIFGWFMGFVGRKLKQNSMTAQKLWSDTMSQVEETLGGLRVIKAFCAEGMMKERFDKINSQYRSDIMRVNIRQQLAHPMSEFLGTVMIVVVLWFGGTLVLGESPIISGPTFIYYLVILYSIINPLKEFSRAGYNIPKGLASMERIDKILKAEVKIQDPEKPVHIDSFEHEIEFRNVSFAYTDGKDDEENPELHWVLKNINLVIPKGKTIALVGQSGSGKSTLLDLIPRYYDVQEGEILIDGINVKD
;
A
#
# COMPACT_ATOMS: atom_id res chain seq x y z
N PHE A 1 -13.40 -19.26 -8.85
CA PHE A 1 -14.75 -19.87 -8.82
C PHE A 1 -14.78 -21.37 -8.46
N LYS A 2 -13.66 -22.11 -8.47
CA LYS A 2 -13.61 -23.54 -8.09
C LYS A 2 -13.95 -23.81 -6.62
N ASN A 3 -13.44 -22.98 -5.69
CA ASN A 3 -13.50 -23.28 -4.26
C ASN A 3 -14.92 -23.26 -3.65
N PRO A 4 -15.82 -22.30 -3.97
CA PRO A 4 -17.21 -22.35 -3.50
C PRO A 4 -17.94 -23.63 -3.91
N VAL A 5 -17.75 -24.07 -5.16
CA VAL A 5 -18.37 -25.30 -5.68
C VAL A 5 -17.86 -26.53 -4.93
N LEU A 6 -16.53 -26.62 -4.71
CA LEU A 6 -15.95 -27.71 -3.92
C LEU A 6 -16.43 -27.71 -2.47
N ILE A 7 -16.59 -26.54 -1.85
CA ILE A 7 -17.12 -26.44 -0.48
C ILE A 7 -18.54 -27.02 -0.42
N VAL A 8 -19.42 -26.66 -1.35
CA VAL A 8 -20.80 -27.17 -1.40
C VAL A 8 -20.82 -28.69 -1.62
N ILE A 9 -20.04 -29.19 -2.57
CA ILE A 9 -19.96 -30.63 -2.86
C ILE A 9 -19.46 -31.40 -1.63
N TYR A 10 -18.33 -31.00 -1.05
CA TYR A 10 -17.77 -31.68 0.12
C TYR A 10 -18.71 -31.62 1.32
N PHE A 11 -19.33 -30.48 1.58
CA PHE A 11 -20.27 -30.33 2.68
C PHE A 11 -21.51 -31.22 2.52
N THR A 12 -22.06 -31.28 1.31
CA THR A 12 -23.20 -32.16 0.99
C THR A 12 -22.83 -33.62 1.20
N THR A 13 -21.65 -34.05 0.73
CA THR A 13 -21.16 -35.42 0.92
C THR A 13 -20.95 -35.75 2.40
N LEU A 14 -20.40 -34.84 3.20
CA LEU A 14 -20.22 -35.03 4.65
C LEU A 14 -21.56 -35.25 5.35
N LEU A 15 -22.58 -34.43 5.03
CA LEU A 15 -23.93 -34.56 5.59
C LEU A 15 -24.59 -35.90 5.25
N ILE A 16 -24.44 -36.37 4.00
CA ILE A 16 -24.98 -37.66 3.56
C ILE A 16 -24.31 -38.83 4.29
N ILE A 17 -22.98 -38.75 4.52
CA ILE A 17 -22.23 -39.81 5.20
C ILE A 17 -22.60 -39.88 6.69
N SER A 18 -22.57 -38.76 7.40
CA SER A 18 -22.98 -38.69 8.80
C SER A 18 -23.34 -37.29 9.21
N TRP A 19 -24.63 -37.05 9.43
CA TRP A 19 -25.11 -35.76 9.91
C TRP A 19 -24.67 -35.46 11.35
N GLN A 20 -24.52 -36.47 12.24
CA GLN A 20 -24.07 -36.26 13.63
C GLN A 20 -22.61 -35.82 13.68
N LEU A 21 -21.73 -36.51 12.94
CA LEU A 21 -20.31 -36.16 12.87
C LEU A 21 -20.13 -34.81 12.16
N THR A 22 -20.92 -34.56 11.11
CA THR A 22 -20.90 -33.27 10.40
C THR A 22 -21.33 -32.13 11.31
N LEU A 23 -22.42 -32.28 12.08
CA LEU A 23 -22.89 -31.26 13.00
C LEU A 23 -21.85 -30.96 14.10
N PHE A 24 -21.24 -32.00 14.68
CA PHE A 24 -20.15 -31.83 15.63
C PHE A 24 -18.99 -31.05 15.02
N THR A 25 -18.51 -31.45 13.83
CA THR A 25 -17.40 -30.76 13.16
C THR A 25 -17.75 -29.33 12.76
N LEU A 26 -18.99 -29.07 12.33
CA LEU A 26 -19.47 -27.74 11.95
C LEU A 26 -19.49 -26.76 13.13
N ILE A 27 -19.68 -27.26 14.35
CA ILE A 27 -19.63 -26.43 15.57
C ILE A 27 -18.20 -26.33 16.09
N PHE A 28 -17.51 -27.47 16.21
CA PHE A 28 -16.18 -27.55 16.81
C PHE A 28 -15.10 -26.86 15.98
N VAL A 29 -15.06 -27.08 14.66
CA VAL A 29 -13.99 -26.56 13.79
C VAL A 29 -13.97 -25.02 13.75
N PRO A 30 -15.10 -24.30 13.63
CA PRO A 30 -15.09 -22.84 13.69
C PRO A 30 -14.66 -22.29 15.06
N ILE A 31 -15.11 -22.89 16.16
CA ILE A 31 -14.73 -22.47 17.52
C ILE A 31 -13.22 -22.68 17.73
N PHE A 32 -12.72 -23.86 17.35
CA PHE A 32 -11.32 -24.20 17.47
C PHE A 32 -10.45 -23.37 16.50
N GLY A 33 -10.94 -23.12 15.29
CA GLY A 33 -10.30 -22.26 14.30
C GLY A 33 -10.21 -20.80 14.76
N TRP A 34 -11.25 -20.29 15.42
CA TRP A 34 -11.22 -18.96 16.06
C TRP A 34 -10.18 -18.90 17.18
N PHE A 35 -10.13 -19.92 18.06
CA PHE A 35 -9.12 -20.04 19.10
C PHE A 35 -7.68 -20.10 18.52
N MET A 36 -7.46 -20.93 17.49
CA MET A 36 -6.19 -21.00 16.77
C MET A 36 -5.81 -19.65 16.15
N GLY A 37 -6.78 -18.95 15.56
CA GLY A 37 -6.60 -17.61 15.00
C GLY A 37 -6.21 -16.59 16.06
N PHE A 38 -6.83 -16.64 17.24
CA PHE A 38 -6.50 -15.78 18.38
C PHE A 38 -5.07 -16.01 18.86
N VAL A 39 -4.68 -17.27 19.09
CA VAL A 39 -3.31 -17.64 19.49
C VAL A 39 -2.30 -17.22 18.42
N GLY A 40 -2.58 -17.51 17.15
CA GLY A 40 -1.71 -17.15 16.03
C GLY A 40 -1.51 -15.65 15.88
N ARG A 41 -2.59 -14.85 16.01
CA ARG A 41 -2.51 -13.38 15.98
C ARG A 41 -1.70 -12.83 17.15
N LYS A 42 -1.88 -13.38 18.35
CA LYS A 42 -1.14 -12.97 19.55
C LYS A 42 0.36 -13.25 19.42
N LEU A 43 0.74 -14.39 18.84
CA LEU A 43 2.13 -14.74 18.59
C LEU A 43 2.76 -13.87 17.48
N LYS A 44 2.01 -13.62 16.40
CA LYS A 44 2.45 -12.79 15.26
C LYS A 44 2.32 -11.29 15.47
N GLN A 45 1.85 -10.83 16.64
CA GLN A 45 1.68 -9.42 16.91
C GLN A 45 3.02 -8.69 16.75
N ASN A 46 3.03 -7.56 16.06
CA ASN A 46 4.21 -6.70 15.97
C ASN A 46 4.43 -6.00 17.32
N SER A 47 5.69 -5.78 17.69
CA SER A 47 6.03 -5.04 18.90
C SER A 47 6.29 -3.57 18.58
N MET A 48 5.44 -2.68 19.08
CA MET A 48 5.67 -1.23 19.00
C MET A 48 7.00 -0.84 19.66
N THR A 49 7.39 -1.53 20.73
CA THR A 49 8.67 -1.31 21.42
C THR A 49 9.87 -1.60 20.51
N ALA A 50 9.83 -2.73 19.78
CA ALA A 50 10.91 -3.07 18.86
C ALA A 50 10.99 -2.11 17.67
N GLN A 51 9.83 -1.64 17.17
CA GLN A 51 9.78 -0.61 16.12
C GLN A 51 10.34 0.72 16.60
N LYS A 52 10.03 1.13 17.84
CA LYS A 52 10.60 2.35 18.44
C LYS A 52 12.12 2.25 18.56
N LEU A 53 12.65 1.15 19.07
CA LEU A 53 14.10 0.93 19.19
C LEU A 53 14.80 0.96 17.82
N TRP A 54 14.16 0.46 16.76
CA TRP A 54 14.67 0.59 15.40
C TRP A 54 14.71 2.07 14.95
N SER A 55 13.65 2.83 15.22
CA SER A 55 13.61 4.28 14.95
C SER A 55 14.71 5.03 15.71
N ASP A 56 14.91 4.72 16.98
CA ASP A 56 15.95 5.33 17.81
C ASP A 56 17.34 4.99 17.28
N THR A 57 17.56 3.74 16.84
CA THR A 57 18.80 3.31 16.17
C THR A 57 19.05 4.09 14.90
N MET A 58 18.04 4.23 14.04
CA MET A 58 18.16 4.96 12.77
C MET A 58 18.44 6.45 13.01
N SER A 59 17.75 7.05 13.98
CA SER A 59 17.96 8.45 14.38
C SER A 59 19.39 8.69 14.86
N GLN A 60 19.97 7.76 15.64
CA GLN A 60 21.38 7.85 16.02
C GLN A 60 22.32 7.79 14.83
N VAL A 61 22.04 6.94 13.84
CA VAL A 61 22.87 6.82 12.64
C VAL A 61 22.81 8.12 11.84
N GLU A 62 21.63 8.68 11.63
CA GLU A 62 21.46 9.96 10.93
C GLU A 62 22.15 11.12 11.66
N GLU A 63 21.97 11.24 12.99
CA GLU A 63 22.63 12.25 13.82
C GLU A 63 24.16 12.11 13.76
N THR A 64 24.67 10.87 13.80
CA THR A 64 26.12 10.59 13.73
C THR A 64 26.70 10.96 12.36
N LEU A 65 26.03 10.59 11.27
CA LEU A 65 26.52 10.84 9.91
C LEU A 65 26.40 12.33 9.55
N GLY A 66 25.29 12.97 9.88
CA GLY A 66 25.11 14.41 9.68
C GLY A 66 26.05 15.25 10.55
N GLY A 67 26.33 14.79 11.78
CA GLY A 67 27.20 15.45 12.75
C GLY A 67 28.68 15.03 12.70
N LEU A 68 29.10 14.20 11.74
CA LEU A 68 30.41 13.52 11.80
C LEU A 68 31.59 14.48 11.96
N ARG A 69 31.55 15.64 11.28
CA ARG A 69 32.59 16.68 11.38
C ARG A 69 32.68 17.26 12.80
N VAL A 70 31.53 17.48 13.46
CA VAL A 70 31.46 17.99 14.84
C VAL A 70 31.98 16.92 15.80
N ILE A 71 31.52 15.67 15.66
CA ILE A 71 31.97 14.55 16.51
C ILE A 71 33.49 14.40 16.46
N LYS A 72 34.08 14.48 15.25
CA LYS A 72 35.54 14.44 15.04
C LYS A 72 36.26 15.66 15.63
N ALA A 73 35.70 16.86 15.46
CA ALA A 73 36.30 18.08 15.99
C ALA A 73 36.39 18.09 17.53
N PHE A 74 35.43 17.45 18.19
CA PHE A 74 35.38 17.32 19.65
C PHE A 74 35.94 15.99 20.20
N CYS A 75 36.55 15.15 19.35
CA CYS A 75 37.06 13.81 19.72
C CYS A 75 36.04 12.95 20.49
N ALA A 76 34.75 13.05 20.11
CA ALA A 76 33.63 12.46 20.83
C ALA A 76 33.19 11.08 20.29
N GLU A 77 34.02 10.41 19.49
CA GLU A 77 33.67 9.13 18.84
C GLU A 77 33.39 8.01 19.86
N GLY A 78 34.14 7.97 20.96
CA GLY A 78 33.95 6.98 22.02
C GLY A 78 32.57 7.08 22.66
N MET A 79 32.14 8.31 22.98
CA MET A 79 30.83 8.60 23.54
C MET A 79 29.71 8.18 22.57
N MET A 80 29.85 8.49 21.28
CA MET A 80 28.84 8.12 20.28
C MET A 80 28.77 6.61 20.07
N LYS A 81 29.92 5.93 20.10
CA LYS A 81 30.00 4.47 20.01
C LYS A 81 29.31 3.79 21.19
N GLU A 82 29.51 4.28 22.41
CA GLU A 82 28.84 3.75 23.62
C GLU A 82 27.32 3.96 23.57
N ARG A 83 26.88 5.15 23.15
CA ARG A 83 25.45 5.45 22.95
C ARG A 83 24.81 4.51 21.92
N PHE A 84 25.49 4.27 20.81
CA PHE A 84 25.05 3.35 19.77
C PHE A 84 24.98 1.90 20.28
N ASP A 85 26.01 1.42 20.99
CA ASP A 85 26.06 0.05 21.50
C ASP A 85 24.94 -0.23 22.51
N LYS A 86 24.60 0.75 23.36
CA LYS A 86 23.47 0.66 24.29
C LYS A 86 22.13 0.50 23.57
N ILE A 87 21.86 1.30 22.54
CA ILE A 87 20.60 1.22 21.79
C ILE A 87 20.55 -0.06 20.97
N ASN A 88 21.66 -0.42 20.31
CA ASN A 88 21.75 -1.62 19.48
C ASN A 88 21.61 -2.92 20.32
N SER A 89 22.19 -2.97 21.51
CA SER A 89 22.05 -4.13 22.41
C SER A 89 20.62 -4.30 22.93
N GLN A 90 19.93 -3.20 23.27
CA GLN A 90 18.50 -3.22 23.62
C GLN A 90 17.62 -3.66 22.45
N TYR A 91 17.87 -3.10 21.27
CA TYR A 91 17.19 -3.51 20.03
C TYR A 91 17.37 -5.01 19.78
N ARG A 92 18.61 -5.52 19.90
CA ARG A 92 18.92 -6.95 19.73
C ARG A 92 18.13 -7.83 20.69
N SER A 93 18.05 -7.49 21.98
CA SER A 93 17.32 -8.31 22.96
C SER A 93 15.82 -8.32 22.70
N ASP A 94 15.24 -7.17 22.35
CA ASP A 94 13.79 -7.05 22.15
C ASP A 94 13.36 -7.66 20.82
N ILE A 95 14.12 -7.45 19.75
CA ILE A 95 13.83 -8.08 18.46
C ILE A 95 14.01 -9.60 18.55
N MET A 96 14.96 -10.10 19.35
CA MET A 96 15.11 -11.54 19.59
C MET A 96 13.86 -12.12 20.27
N ARG A 97 13.34 -11.48 21.32
CA ARG A 97 12.11 -11.92 21.99
C ARG A 97 10.90 -11.92 21.05
N VAL A 98 10.78 -10.89 20.22
CA VAL A 98 9.72 -10.79 19.21
C VAL A 98 9.87 -11.90 18.17
N ASN A 99 11.07 -12.12 17.66
CA ASN A 99 11.35 -13.17 16.69
C ASN A 99 11.04 -14.55 17.25
N ILE A 100 11.50 -14.87 18.47
CA ILE A 100 11.18 -16.15 19.12
C ILE A 100 9.66 -16.33 19.20
N ARG A 101 8.92 -15.32 19.67
CA ARG A 101 7.45 -15.38 19.74
C ARG A 101 6.80 -15.60 18.37
N GLN A 102 7.28 -14.90 17.33
CA GLN A 102 6.76 -15.02 15.98
C GLN A 102 7.08 -16.38 15.34
N GLN A 103 8.28 -16.92 15.56
CA GLN A 103 8.69 -18.23 15.08
C GLN A 103 7.88 -19.35 15.75
N LEU A 104 7.52 -19.20 17.03
CA LEU A 104 6.61 -20.13 17.72
C LEU A 104 5.22 -20.21 17.09
N ALA A 105 4.79 -19.22 16.30
CA ALA A 105 3.47 -19.25 15.66
C ALA A 105 3.30 -20.45 14.72
N HIS A 106 4.36 -20.88 14.03
CA HIS A 106 4.28 -22.03 13.12
C HIS A 106 4.15 -23.37 13.88
N PRO A 107 5.07 -23.75 14.80
CA PRO A 107 4.90 -24.94 15.63
C PRO A 107 3.59 -24.96 16.41
N MET A 108 3.14 -23.82 16.95
CA MET A 108 1.86 -23.74 17.65
C MET A 108 0.67 -24.01 16.73
N SER A 109 0.72 -23.56 15.46
CA SER A 109 -0.33 -23.86 14.49
C SER A 109 -0.36 -25.33 14.08
N GLU A 110 0.80 -25.99 13.96
CA GLU A 110 0.88 -27.43 13.71
C GLU A 110 0.36 -28.23 14.91
N PHE A 111 0.80 -27.89 16.12
CA PHE A 111 0.35 -28.54 17.36
C PHE A 111 -1.17 -28.44 17.51
N LEU A 112 -1.75 -27.25 17.39
CA LEU A 112 -3.19 -27.06 17.47
C LEU A 112 -3.92 -27.81 16.34
N GLY A 113 -3.35 -27.85 15.13
CA GLY A 113 -3.89 -28.63 14.01
C GLY A 113 -3.95 -30.12 14.32
N THR A 114 -2.89 -30.68 14.92
CA THR A 114 -2.85 -32.08 15.37
C THR A 114 -3.86 -32.34 16.48
N VAL A 115 -3.98 -31.45 17.48
CA VAL A 115 -5.00 -31.57 18.55
C VAL A 115 -6.41 -31.58 17.98
N MET A 116 -6.70 -30.73 17.00
CA MET A 116 -8.00 -30.72 16.31
C MET A 116 -8.30 -32.08 15.68
N ILE A 117 -7.33 -32.67 14.98
CA ILE A 117 -7.47 -33.99 14.35
C ILE A 117 -7.71 -35.07 15.42
N VAL A 118 -6.96 -35.06 16.53
CA VAL A 118 -7.13 -36.01 17.64
C VAL A 118 -8.54 -35.94 18.23
N VAL A 119 -9.09 -34.74 18.45
CA VAL A 119 -10.45 -34.58 19.00
C VAL A 119 -11.52 -35.09 18.02
N VAL A 120 -11.37 -34.78 16.73
CA VAL A 120 -12.29 -35.29 15.69
C VAL A 120 -12.19 -36.81 15.57
N LEU A 121 -10.97 -37.36 15.63
CA LEU A 121 -10.74 -38.81 15.62
C LEU A 121 -11.35 -39.50 16.85
N TRP A 122 -11.20 -38.91 18.03
CA TRP A 122 -11.78 -39.42 19.26
C TRP A 122 -13.31 -39.50 19.17
N PHE A 123 -13.96 -38.40 18.78
CA PHE A 123 -15.41 -38.35 18.65
C PHE A 123 -15.94 -39.22 17.51
N GLY A 124 -15.22 -39.28 16.38
CA GLY A 124 -15.56 -40.21 15.31
C GLY A 124 -15.38 -41.67 15.71
N GLY A 125 -14.35 -41.98 16.50
CA GLY A 125 -14.07 -43.31 17.03
C GLY A 125 -15.18 -43.81 17.95
N THR A 126 -15.77 -42.96 18.80
CA THR A 126 -16.90 -43.36 19.64
C THR A 126 -18.16 -43.68 18.82
N LEU A 127 -18.34 -43.07 17.65
CA LEU A 127 -19.45 -43.38 16.73
C LEU A 127 -19.26 -44.70 15.95
N VAL A 128 -18.02 -45.16 15.82
CA VAL A 128 -17.65 -46.41 15.13
C VAL A 128 -17.52 -47.59 16.09
N LEU A 129 -17.07 -47.36 17.32
CA LEU A 129 -16.78 -48.40 18.33
C LEU A 129 -17.83 -48.49 19.45
N GLY A 130 -18.85 -47.64 19.44
CA GLY A 130 -19.93 -47.67 20.43
C GLY A 130 -20.85 -48.90 20.31
N GLU A 131 -21.70 -49.10 21.32
CA GLU A 131 -22.63 -50.25 21.38
C GLU A 131 -23.64 -50.30 20.21
N SER A 132 -23.86 -49.17 19.54
CA SER A 132 -24.64 -49.07 18.30
C SER A 132 -23.84 -48.26 17.28
N PRO A 133 -22.98 -48.92 16.46
CA PRO A 133 -22.15 -48.23 15.50
C PRO A 133 -23.01 -47.58 14.42
N ILE A 134 -22.89 -46.26 14.28
CA ILE A 134 -23.67 -45.48 13.30
C ILE A 134 -22.93 -45.40 11.96
N ILE A 135 -21.60 -45.57 11.97
CA ILE A 135 -20.73 -45.46 10.80
C ILE A 135 -19.76 -46.65 10.78
N SER A 136 -19.51 -47.21 9.59
CA SER A 136 -18.49 -48.25 9.42
C SER A 136 -17.07 -47.66 9.43
N GLY A 137 -16.06 -48.45 9.84
CA GLY A 137 -14.66 -48.03 9.82
C GLY A 137 -14.17 -47.46 8.47
N PRO A 138 -14.42 -48.14 7.33
CA PRO A 138 -14.07 -47.60 6.01
C PRO A 138 -14.77 -46.28 5.68
N THR A 139 -16.06 -46.16 6.01
CA THR A 139 -16.84 -44.93 5.81
C THR A 139 -16.30 -43.78 6.65
N PHE A 140 -15.84 -44.06 7.87
CA PHE A 140 -15.21 -43.08 8.75
C PHE A 140 -13.86 -42.58 8.20
N ILE A 141 -13.01 -43.48 7.70
CA ILE A 141 -11.76 -43.07 7.03
C ILE A 141 -12.06 -42.19 5.81
N TYR A 142 -13.05 -42.57 5.00
CA TYR A 142 -13.48 -41.76 3.86
C TYR A 142 -14.00 -40.37 4.28
N TYR A 143 -14.76 -40.29 5.37
CA TYR A 143 -15.22 -39.03 5.96
C TYR A 143 -14.04 -38.11 6.34
N LEU A 144 -13.01 -38.65 7.01
CA LEU A 144 -11.83 -37.88 7.41
C LEU A 144 -11.08 -37.31 6.20
N VAL A 145 -10.97 -38.09 5.12
CA VAL A 145 -10.31 -37.65 3.87
C VAL A 145 -11.07 -36.48 3.24
N ILE A 146 -12.41 -36.55 3.20
CA ILE A 146 -13.24 -35.45 2.69
C ILE A 146 -13.15 -34.23 3.61
N LEU A 147 -13.21 -34.43 4.93
CA LEU A 147 -13.09 -33.37 5.93
C LEU A 147 -11.74 -32.65 5.81
N TYR A 148 -10.64 -33.37 5.57
CA TYR A 148 -9.35 -32.75 5.33
C TYR A 148 -9.33 -31.99 3.99
N SER A 149 -9.98 -32.55 2.97
CA SER A 149 -10.05 -31.96 1.63
C SER A 149 -10.84 -30.65 1.58
N ILE A 150 -11.83 -30.43 2.46
CA ILE A 150 -12.58 -29.17 2.52
C ILE A 150 -11.79 -28.02 3.17
N ILE A 151 -10.77 -28.32 4.00
CA ILE A 151 -9.97 -27.31 4.72
C ILE A 151 -9.26 -26.35 3.74
N ASN A 152 -8.64 -26.87 2.68
CA ASN A 152 -7.88 -26.06 1.73
C ASN A 152 -8.77 -25.09 0.92
N PRO A 153 -9.86 -25.54 0.26
CA PRO A 153 -10.83 -24.65 -0.37
C PRO A 153 -11.39 -23.58 0.58
N LEU A 154 -11.68 -23.94 1.83
CA LEU A 154 -12.18 -23.01 2.84
C LEU A 154 -11.15 -21.92 3.19
N LYS A 155 -9.87 -22.30 3.36
CA LYS A 155 -8.77 -21.36 3.58
C LYS A 155 -8.58 -20.41 2.41
N GLU A 156 -8.60 -20.92 1.18
CA GLU A 156 -8.47 -20.08 -0.02
C GLU A 156 -9.66 -19.14 -0.21
N PHE A 157 -10.88 -19.61 0.08
CA PHE A 157 -12.07 -18.76 0.07
C PHE A 157 -11.96 -17.62 1.09
N SER A 158 -11.48 -17.91 2.30
CA SER A 158 -11.23 -16.88 3.32
C SER A 158 -10.14 -15.88 2.89
N ARG A 159 -9.05 -16.34 2.26
CA ARG A 159 -8.02 -15.45 1.69
C ARG A 159 -8.58 -14.55 0.60
N ALA A 160 -9.44 -15.08 -0.27
CA ALA A 160 -10.09 -14.28 -1.30
C ALA A 160 -10.95 -13.15 -0.68
N GLY A 161 -11.67 -13.44 0.41
CA GLY A 161 -12.44 -12.43 1.16
C GLY A 161 -11.60 -11.25 1.69
N TYR A 162 -10.31 -11.46 2.00
CA TYR A 162 -9.39 -10.38 2.36
C TYR A 162 -8.73 -9.71 1.14
N ASN A 163 -8.34 -10.50 0.15
CA ASN A 163 -7.61 -10.00 -1.01
C ASN A 163 -8.48 -9.21 -2.00
N ILE A 164 -9.78 -9.54 -2.11
CA ILE A 164 -10.70 -8.83 -3.02
C ILE A 164 -10.87 -7.36 -2.60
N PRO A 165 -11.27 -7.02 -1.35
CA PRO A 165 -11.36 -5.62 -0.92
C PRO A 165 -10.03 -4.87 -1.05
N LYS A 166 -8.90 -5.54 -0.74
CA LYS A 166 -7.56 -4.96 -0.91
C LYS A 166 -7.24 -4.64 -2.38
N GLY A 167 -7.66 -5.52 -3.29
CA GLY A 167 -7.54 -5.32 -4.73
C GLY A 167 -8.41 -4.15 -5.21
N LEU A 168 -9.66 -4.08 -4.76
CA LEU A 168 -10.58 -2.98 -5.08
C LEU A 168 -10.04 -1.62 -4.65
N ALA A 169 -9.48 -1.50 -3.44
CA ALA A 169 -8.84 -0.26 -2.99
C ALA A 169 -7.63 0.14 -3.85
N SER A 170 -6.91 -0.83 -4.43
CA SER A 170 -5.80 -0.54 -5.36
C SER A 170 -6.31 -0.12 -6.73
N MET A 171 -7.39 -0.75 -7.21
CA MET A 171 -8.06 -0.37 -8.44
C MET A 171 -8.59 1.06 -8.36
N GLU A 172 -9.20 1.46 -7.24
CA GLU A 172 -9.70 2.83 -7.03
C GLU A 172 -8.61 3.90 -7.25
N ARG A 173 -7.38 3.65 -6.77
CA ARG A 173 -6.24 4.55 -6.99
C ARG A 173 -5.79 4.59 -8.46
N ILE A 174 -5.82 3.45 -9.15
CA ILE A 174 -5.50 3.38 -10.57
C ILE A 174 -6.57 4.14 -11.37
N ASP A 175 -7.84 3.92 -11.07
CA ASP A 175 -8.97 4.59 -11.69
C ASP A 175 -8.89 6.11 -11.51
N LYS A 176 -8.46 6.59 -10.33
CA LYS A 176 -8.26 8.03 -10.09
C LYS A 176 -7.25 8.66 -11.06
N ILE A 177 -6.21 7.92 -11.46
CA ILE A 177 -5.20 8.40 -12.41
C ILE A 177 -5.73 8.26 -13.85
N LEU A 178 -6.30 7.09 -14.19
CA LEU A 178 -6.81 6.84 -15.54
C LEU A 178 -7.99 7.74 -15.93
N LYS A 179 -8.78 8.16 -14.94
CA LYS A 179 -9.93 9.07 -15.11
C LYS A 179 -9.60 10.50 -14.69
N ALA A 180 -8.35 10.82 -14.40
CA ALA A 180 -7.95 12.19 -14.11
C ALA A 180 -8.21 13.05 -15.35
N GLU A 181 -8.90 14.17 -15.15
CA GLU A 181 -9.17 15.11 -16.24
C GLU A 181 -7.87 15.80 -16.67
N VAL A 182 -7.61 15.78 -17.98
CA VAL A 182 -6.48 16.50 -18.57
C VAL A 182 -6.90 17.95 -18.73
N LYS A 183 -6.30 18.85 -17.94
CA LYS A 183 -6.63 20.29 -17.94
C LYS A 183 -6.22 21.01 -19.23
N ILE A 184 -5.09 20.62 -19.82
CA ILE A 184 -4.57 21.21 -21.06
C ILE A 184 -4.91 20.25 -22.19
N GLN A 185 -5.89 20.62 -23.00
CA GLN A 185 -6.33 19.84 -24.16
C GLN A 185 -5.88 20.50 -25.45
N ASP A 186 -5.59 19.67 -26.45
CA ASP A 186 -5.33 20.14 -27.80
C ASP A 186 -6.67 20.63 -28.41
N PRO A 187 -6.65 21.75 -29.15
CA PRO A 187 -7.85 22.22 -29.85
C PRO A 187 -8.28 21.22 -30.94
N GLU A 188 -9.56 21.24 -31.33
CA GLU A 188 -10.10 20.31 -32.35
C GLU A 188 -9.38 20.39 -33.70
N LYS A 189 -8.82 21.56 -34.02
CA LYS A 189 -8.06 21.84 -35.24
C LYS A 189 -6.78 22.59 -34.87
N PRO A 190 -5.71 21.88 -34.47
CA PRO A 190 -4.48 22.52 -34.05
C PRO A 190 -3.79 23.22 -35.22
N VAL A 191 -3.28 24.43 -34.97
CA VAL A 191 -2.48 25.16 -35.94
C VAL A 191 -1.07 24.58 -35.92
N HIS A 192 -0.66 23.97 -37.04
CA HIS A 192 0.70 23.44 -37.15
C HIS A 192 1.70 24.57 -37.41
N ILE A 193 2.77 24.60 -36.62
CA ILE A 193 3.87 25.56 -36.76
C ILE A 193 5.08 24.81 -37.32
N ASP A 194 5.35 24.99 -38.63
CA ASP A 194 6.48 24.34 -39.34
C ASP A 194 7.82 25.01 -39.03
N SER A 195 7.83 26.32 -38.78
CA SER A 195 9.03 27.10 -38.51
C SER A 195 8.74 28.31 -37.60
N PHE A 196 9.79 28.79 -36.92
CA PHE A 196 9.75 30.02 -36.12
C PHE A 196 10.38 31.16 -36.92
N GLU A 197 9.62 32.20 -37.23
CA GLU A 197 9.98 33.25 -38.20
C GLU A 197 10.14 34.66 -37.64
N HIS A 198 9.36 35.05 -36.63
CA HIS A 198 9.27 36.43 -36.19
C HIS A 198 9.65 36.60 -34.72
N GLU A 199 8.81 36.15 -33.78
CA GLU A 199 8.94 36.48 -32.37
C GLU A 199 8.04 35.66 -31.43
N ILE A 200 8.40 35.66 -30.14
CA ILE A 200 7.54 35.21 -29.05
C ILE A 200 7.03 36.47 -28.32
N GLU A 201 5.71 36.61 -28.18
CA GLU A 201 5.07 37.75 -27.51
C GLU A 201 4.26 37.27 -26.30
N PHE A 202 4.52 37.87 -25.14
CA PHE A 202 3.66 37.82 -23.96
C PHE A 202 2.82 39.09 -23.96
N ARG A 203 1.49 38.94 -24.02
CA ARG A 203 0.56 40.07 -24.04
C ARG A 203 -0.34 40.05 -22.81
N ASN A 204 -0.09 40.99 -21.89
CA ASN A 204 -0.80 41.16 -20.62
C ASN A 204 -0.91 39.86 -19.80
N VAL A 205 0.16 39.07 -19.74
CA VAL A 205 0.13 37.75 -19.12
C VAL A 205 0.13 37.85 -17.59
N SER A 206 -0.90 37.31 -16.94
CA SER A 206 -0.93 37.07 -15.50
C SER A 206 -1.04 35.57 -15.23
N PHE A 207 -0.22 35.08 -14.29
CA PHE A 207 -0.16 33.66 -13.98
C PHE A 207 -0.05 33.39 -12.47
N ALA A 208 -0.78 32.38 -12.02
CA ALA A 208 -0.70 31.81 -10.68
C ALA A 208 -0.65 30.27 -10.77
N TYR A 209 0.13 29.62 -9.89
CA TYR A 209 0.05 28.18 -9.75
C TYR A 209 -1.21 27.85 -8.96
N THR A 210 -2.12 27.07 -9.55
CA THR A 210 -3.22 26.45 -8.83
C THR A 210 -2.70 25.14 -8.25
N ASP A 211 -2.24 25.17 -7.00
CA ASP A 211 -1.96 23.91 -6.31
C ASP A 211 -3.31 23.19 -6.11
N GLY A 212 -3.35 21.87 -6.25
CA GLY A 212 -4.57 21.06 -6.06
C GLY A 212 -5.12 21.04 -4.62
N LYS A 213 -4.83 22.09 -3.83
CA LYS A 213 -5.29 22.36 -2.47
C LYS A 213 -6.17 23.61 -2.38
N ASP A 214 -6.30 24.38 -3.46
CA ASP A 214 -7.22 25.50 -3.49
C ASP A 214 -8.65 24.94 -3.45
N ASP A 215 -9.38 25.23 -2.38
CA ASP A 215 -10.79 24.85 -2.22
C ASP A 215 -11.55 25.25 -3.49
N GLU A 216 -12.22 24.28 -4.11
CA GLU A 216 -13.00 24.46 -5.36
C GLU A 216 -14.05 25.59 -5.26
N GLU A 217 -14.36 26.05 -4.04
CA GLU A 217 -15.28 27.17 -3.76
C GLU A 217 -14.64 28.57 -3.71
N ASN A 218 -13.32 28.72 -3.49
CA ASN A 218 -12.62 30.02 -3.50
C ASN A 218 -11.08 29.86 -3.63
N PRO A 219 -10.52 29.79 -4.85
CA PRO A 219 -9.07 29.75 -5.01
C PRO A 219 -8.47 31.13 -4.70
N GLU A 220 -7.72 31.24 -3.60
CA GLU A 220 -6.82 32.39 -3.41
C GLU A 220 -5.66 32.29 -4.40
N LEU A 221 -5.83 32.90 -5.57
CA LEU A 221 -4.79 32.90 -6.61
C LEU A 221 -3.57 33.71 -6.15
N HIS A 222 -2.52 33.00 -5.75
CA HIS A 222 -1.21 33.59 -5.50
C HIS A 222 -0.48 33.85 -6.83
N TRP A 223 -0.72 35.04 -7.37
CA TRP A 223 -0.09 35.53 -8.59
C TRP A 223 1.45 35.54 -8.51
N VAL A 224 2.08 34.76 -9.39
CA VAL A 224 3.53 34.72 -9.58
C VAL A 224 3.95 35.73 -10.65
N LEU A 225 3.14 35.86 -11.71
CA LEU A 225 3.30 36.84 -12.77
C LEU A 225 2.05 37.71 -12.84
N LYS A 226 2.22 39.02 -13.02
CA LYS A 226 1.11 39.98 -13.16
C LYS A 226 1.39 40.90 -14.34
N ASN A 227 0.48 40.91 -15.31
CA ASN A 227 0.49 41.83 -16.44
C ASN A 227 1.86 41.94 -17.15
N ILE A 228 2.45 40.80 -17.49
CA ILE A 228 3.74 40.73 -18.20
C ILE A 228 3.52 41.02 -19.68
N ASN A 229 4.30 41.98 -20.18
CA ASN A 229 4.37 42.34 -21.59
C ASN A 229 5.83 42.24 -22.05
N LEU A 230 6.13 41.28 -22.93
CA LEU A 230 7.49 40.98 -23.38
C LEU A 230 7.47 40.49 -24.82
N VAL A 231 8.32 41.07 -25.67
CA VAL A 231 8.52 40.62 -27.06
C VAL A 231 9.95 40.12 -27.22
N ILE A 232 10.10 38.91 -27.77
CA ILE A 232 11.37 38.22 -27.98
C ILE A 232 11.55 37.97 -29.48
N PRO A 233 12.28 38.85 -30.20
CA PRO A 233 12.49 38.68 -31.64
C PRO A 233 13.38 37.49 -31.98
N LYS A 234 13.16 36.88 -33.15
CA LYS A 234 13.96 35.78 -33.67
C LYS A 234 15.45 36.13 -33.70
N GLY A 235 16.27 35.20 -33.23
CA GLY A 235 17.73 35.33 -33.19
C GLY A 235 18.25 36.28 -32.10
N LYS A 236 17.40 36.81 -31.22
CA LYS A 236 17.83 37.60 -30.06
C LYS A 236 17.93 36.75 -28.81
N THR A 237 18.98 36.99 -28.03
CA THR A 237 19.16 36.40 -26.70
C THR A 237 18.73 37.42 -25.65
N ILE A 238 17.79 37.05 -24.80
CA ILE A 238 17.33 37.88 -23.68
C ILE A 238 17.78 37.26 -22.37
N ALA A 239 18.26 38.09 -21.45
CA ALA A 239 18.61 37.68 -20.09
C ALA A 239 17.54 38.17 -19.11
N LEU A 240 16.91 37.26 -18.39
CA LEU A 240 15.97 37.55 -17.32
C LEU A 240 16.72 37.67 -15.99
N VAL A 241 16.74 38.86 -15.39
CA VAL A 241 17.40 39.14 -14.11
C VAL A 241 16.39 39.56 -13.04
N GLY A 242 16.60 39.13 -11.81
CA GLY A 242 15.72 39.42 -10.68
C GLY A 242 16.03 38.57 -9.47
N GLN A 243 15.47 38.93 -8.30
CA GLN A 243 15.65 38.20 -7.05
C GLN A 243 15.07 36.77 -7.10
N SER A 244 15.50 35.88 -6.20
CA SER A 244 14.90 34.55 -6.10
C SER A 244 13.39 34.65 -5.87
N GLY A 245 12.60 33.77 -6.50
CA GLY A 245 11.13 33.79 -6.41
C GLY A 245 10.41 34.84 -7.27
N SER A 246 11.12 35.66 -8.06
CA SER A 246 10.51 36.69 -8.91
C SER A 246 9.79 36.18 -10.17
N GLY A 247 9.47 34.88 -10.27
CA GLY A 247 8.76 34.30 -11.42
C GLY A 247 9.58 34.04 -12.70
N LYS A 248 10.92 34.17 -12.67
CA LYS A 248 11.77 33.98 -13.87
C LYS A 248 11.63 32.58 -14.51
N SER A 249 11.69 31.53 -13.69
CA SER A 249 11.54 30.14 -14.17
C SER A 249 10.12 29.90 -14.69
N THR A 250 9.12 30.41 -13.97
CA THR A 250 7.70 30.35 -14.37
C THR A 250 7.47 30.98 -15.74
N LEU A 251 8.10 32.13 -16.02
CA LEU A 251 7.98 32.78 -17.34
C LEU A 251 8.52 31.87 -18.47
N LEU A 252 9.61 31.15 -18.22
CA LEU A 252 10.17 30.20 -19.18
C LEU A 252 9.28 28.95 -19.34
N ASP A 253 8.68 28.46 -18.27
CA ASP A 253 7.80 27.27 -18.28
C ASP A 253 6.48 27.50 -19.06
N LEU A 254 6.07 28.76 -19.21
CA LEU A 254 4.86 29.11 -19.96
C LEU A 254 5.05 29.08 -21.49
N ILE A 255 6.28 29.26 -21.99
CA ILE A 255 6.58 29.23 -23.44
C ILE A 255 6.27 27.86 -24.07
N PRO A 256 6.72 26.71 -23.51
CA PRO A 256 6.34 25.39 -24.02
C PRO A 256 4.94 24.95 -23.58
N ARG A 257 4.12 25.84 -23.00
CA ARG A 257 2.76 25.58 -22.50
C ARG A 257 2.70 24.42 -21.49
N TYR A 258 3.60 24.39 -20.51
CA TYR A 258 3.42 23.48 -19.35
C TYR A 258 2.25 23.89 -18.46
N TYR A 259 1.85 25.16 -18.52
CA TYR A 259 0.68 25.70 -17.85
C TYR A 259 -0.06 26.66 -18.79
N ASP A 260 -1.38 26.68 -18.70
CA ASP A 260 -2.18 27.73 -19.32
C ASP A 260 -2.22 28.98 -18.41
N VAL A 261 -2.11 30.15 -19.04
CA VAL A 261 -2.24 31.44 -18.35
C VAL A 261 -3.69 31.74 -17.98
N GLN A 262 -3.90 32.35 -16.80
CA GLN A 262 -5.22 32.79 -16.34
C GLN A 262 -5.69 34.06 -17.06
N GLU A 263 -4.77 34.99 -17.36
CA GLU A 263 -5.08 36.21 -18.10
C GLU A 263 -4.02 36.48 -19.17
N GLY A 264 -4.45 37.13 -20.25
CA GLY A 264 -3.60 37.44 -21.39
C GLY A 264 -3.36 36.25 -22.31
N GLU A 265 -2.35 36.38 -23.16
CA GLU A 265 -1.99 35.37 -24.14
C GLU A 265 -0.49 35.34 -24.40
N ILE A 266 -0.02 34.16 -24.82
CA ILE A 266 1.34 33.95 -25.28
C ILE A 266 1.24 33.55 -26.73
N LEU A 267 1.97 34.28 -27.58
CA LEU A 267 1.91 34.17 -29.02
C LEU A 267 3.29 33.74 -29.53
N ILE A 268 3.32 32.78 -30.45
CA ILE A 268 4.49 32.40 -31.23
C ILE A 268 4.18 32.77 -32.68
N ASP A 269 4.90 33.73 -33.24
CA ASP A 269 4.65 34.28 -34.58
C ASP A 269 3.21 34.75 -34.82
N GLY A 270 2.58 35.28 -33.77
CA GLY A 270 1.19 35.76 -33.80
C GLY A 270 0.12 34.68 -33.62
N ILE A 271 0.50 33.41 -33.44
CA ILE A 271 -0.41 32.29 -33.15
C ILE A 271 -0.39 32.04 -31.65
N ASN A 272 -1.56 31.96 -31.01
CA ASN A 272 -1.64 31.70 -29.58
C ASN A 272 -1.19 30.27 -29.29
N VAL A 273 -0.41 30.05 -28.24
CA VAL A 273 0.02 28.70 -27.84
C VAL A 273 -1.16 27.76 -27.51
N LYS A 274 -2.36 28.31 -27.32
CA LYS A 274 -3.62 27.57 -27.11
C LYS A 274 -4.27 27.03 -28.40
N ASP A 275 -3.94 27.59 -29.55
CA ASP A 275 -4.49 27.27 -30.88
C ASP A 275 -3.63 26.25 -31.64
#